data_AF-A0A978TG68-F1
#
_entry.id   AF-A0A978TG68-F1
#
_cell.length_a   1.000
_cell.length_b   1.000
_cell.length_c   1.000
_cell.angle_alpha   90.00
_cell.angle_beta   90.00
_cell.angle_gamma   90.00
#
_symmetry.space_group_name_H-M   'P 1'
#
loop_
_entity.id
_entity.type
_entity.pdbx_description
1 polymer ?
#
loop_
_entity_poly.entity_id
_entity_poly.type
_entity_poly.pdbx_seq_one_letter_code
_entity_poly.pdbx_strand_id
1 'polypeptide(L)'
;MNSSPRSRQPPHLRAKPSAKRRSQRSRAGLIFFSGLIYVLVGFIVTALPDQLWLWPLVLVGSWVQVWELTPPTQEQKTGKIGGSFLWLPFLRLLGIGSFTLALAVALNYLGTDQLDDITLASLIGQILALSLLAVLLALACRRTTATLAKRLEQRLKLPPRRVTLGTIALLGLAIGGLAGAVTP
;
A
#
# COMPACT_ATOMS: atom_id res chain seq x y z
N MET A 1 5.08 14.35 -75.06
CA MET A 1 4.93 12.94 -74.62
C MET A 1 5.44 12.90 -73.18
N ASN A 2 4.57 12.99 -72.17
CA ASN A 2 3.84 11.87 -71.54
C ASN A 2 4.77 10.66 -71.37
N SER A 3 5.09 10.14 -70.19
CA SER A 3 4.30 10.02 -68.96
C SER A 3 5.21 9.56 -67.81
N SER A 4 5.10 10.16 -66.64
CA SER A 4 5.65 9.60 -65.40
C SER A 4 4.58 9.61 -64.31
N PRO A 5 3.91 8.48 -64.02
CA PRO A 5 3.11 8.33 -62.81
C PRO A 5 3.93 7.54 -61.79
N ARG A 6 4.58 8.24 -60.85
CA ARG A 6 5.17 7.62 -59.66
C ARG A 6 4.25 7.81 -58.46
N SER A 7 3.04 7.26 -58.55
CA SER A 7 2.14 7.10 -57.42
C SER A 7 2.56 5.88 -56.59
N ARG A 8 3.36 6.09 -55.55
CA ARG A 8 3.50 5.15 -54.43
C ARG A 8 3.55 5.93 -53.12
N GLN A 9 2.37 6.45 -52.73
CA GLN A 9 2.14 6.83 -51.34
C GLN A 9 2.25 5.57 -50.47
N PRO A 10 2.96 5.63 -49.33
CA PRO A 10 3.05 4.50 -48.42
C PRO A 10 1.68 4.23 -47.77
N PRO A 11 1.32 2.95 -47.58
CA PRO A 11 0.04 2.58 -47.01
C PRO A 11 -0.06 3.07 -45.57
N HIS A 12 -1.18 3.76 -45.34
CA HIS A 12 -1.73 4.18 -44.07
C HIS A 12 -1.96 2.95 -43.17
N LEU A 13 -0.90 2.44 -42.53
CA LEU A 13 -1.01 1.41 -41.51
C LEU A 13 -1.44 2.06 -40.19
N ARG A 14 -2.75 2.34 -40.16
CA ARG A 14 -3.66 2.00 -39.07
C ARG A 14 -3.01 2.05 -37.68
N ALA A 15 -3.11 3.20 -37.05
CA ALA A 15 -2.88 3.37 -35.63
C ALA A 15 -3.49 2.18 -34.87
N LYS A 16 -2.69 1.48 -34.07
CA LYS A 16 -3.18 0.54 -33.06
C LYS A 16 -3.35 1.30 -31.74
N PRO A 17 -4.50 1.90 -31.42
CA PRO A 17 -4.73 2.48 -30.09
C PRO A 17 -5.28 1.39 -29.14
N SER A 18 -4.58 0.27 -28.95
CA SER A 18 -5.03 -0.78 -28.01
C SER A 18 -4.09 -1.00 -26.82
N ALA A 19 -2.84 -0.50 -26.88
CA ALA A 19 -1.90 -0.65 -25.77
C ALA A 19 -2.18 0.30 -24.58
N LYS A 20 -2.73 1.51 -24.82
CA LYS A 20 -3.00 2.49 -23.75
C LYS A 20 -4.11 2.03 -22.78
N ARG A 21 -5.18 1.39 -23.27
CA ARG A 21 -6.33 0.99 -22.44
C ARG A 21 -5.99 -0.15 -21.46
N ARG A 22 -5.15 -1.11 -21.87
CA ARG A 22 -4.72 -2.25 -21.01
C ARG A 22 -3.82 -1.80 -19.86
N SER A 23 -2.97 -0.80 -20.10
CA SER A 23 -2.11 -0.16 -19.09
C SER A 23 -2.92 0.56 -18.00
N GLN A 24 -4.00 1.24 -18.39
CA GLN A 24 -4.84 2.02 -17.47
C GLN A 24 -5.70 1.12 -16.57
N ARG A 25 -6.29 0.04 -17.12
CA ARG A 25 -7.12 -0.91 -16.36
C ARG A 25 -6.34 -1.64 -15.26
N SER A 26 -5.07 -1.96 -15.51
CA SER A 26 -4.19 -2.60 -14.52
C SER A 26 -3.77 -1.64 -13.39
N ARG A 27 -3.79 -0.32 -13.60
CA ARG A 27 -3.48 0.68 -12.57
C ARG A 27 -4.67 0.91 -11.65
N ALA A 28 -5.87 1.07 -12.22
CA ALA A 28 -7.10 1.20 -11.44
C ALA A 28 -7.29 0.00 -10.50
N GLY A 29 -7.02 -1.22 -10.99
CA GLY A 29 -7.06 -2.42 -10.14
C GLY A 29 -6.07 -2.39 -8.97
N LEU A 30 -4.85 -1.89 -9.15
CA LEU A 30 -3.88 -1.77 -8.05
C LEU A 30 -4.23 -0.67 -7.05
N ILE A 31 -4.75 0.47 -7.53
CA ILE A 31 -5.22 1.56 -6.66
C ILE A 31 -6.38 1.04 -5.81
N PHE A 32 -7.34 0.38 -6.45
CA PHE A 32 -8.49 -0.22 -5.76
C PHE A 32 -8.04 -1.27 -4.74
N PHE A 33 -7.15 -2.20 -5.14
CA PHE A 33 -6.68 -3.26 -4.26
C PHE A 33 -5.85 -2.70 -3.08
N SER A 34 -4.99 -1.71 -3.33
CA SER A 34 -4.25 -1.03 -2.26
C SER A 34 -5.19 -0.29 -1.31
N GLY A 35 -6.16 0.46 -1.85
CA GLY A 35 -7.17 1.13 -1.06
C GLY A 35 -7.99 0.15 -0.22
N LEU A 36 -8.41 -0.97 -0.80
CA LEU A 36 -9.16 -2.03 -0.11
C LEU A 36 -8.39 -2.60 1.08
N ILE A 37 -7.08 -2.80 0.96
CA ILE A 37 -6.26 -3.26 2.09
C ILE A 37 -6.24 -2.21 3.21
N TYR A 38 -6.07 -0.93 2.89
CA TYR A 38 -6.12 0.14 3.89
C TYR A 38 -7.51 0.29 4.52
N VAL A 39 -8.59 0.07 3.77
CA VAL A 39 -9.97 0.00 4.28
C VAL A 39 -10.11 -1.14 5.28
N LEU A 40 -9.66 -2.34 4.94
CA LEU A 40 -9.69 -3.49 5.85
C LEU A 40 -8.90 -3.21 7.14
N VAL A 41 -7.72 -2.61 7.02
CA VAL A 41 -6.91 -2.27 8.19
C VAL A 41 -7.59 -1.22 9.07
N GLY A 42 -8.14 -0.15 8.49
CA GLY A 42 -8.89 0.86 9.23
C GLY A 42 -10.12 0.28 9.92
N PHE A 43 -10.84 -0.63 9.24
CA PHE A 43 -11.98 -1.34 9.78
C PHE A 43 -11.58 -2.21 10.99
N ILE A 44 -10.57 -3.07 10.83
CA ILE A 44 -10.08 -3.97 11.87
C ILE A 44 -9.67 -3.19 13.12
N VAL A 45 -8.93 -2.08 12.96
CA VAL A 45 -8.45 -1.27 14.09
C VAL A 45 -9.58 -0.54 14.81
N THR A 46 -10.66 -0.20 14.11
CA THR A 46 -11.76 0.58 14.69
C THR A 46 -12.88 -0.28 15.25
N ALA A 47 -12.95 -1.54 14.83
CA ALA A 47 -13.80 -2.55 15.47
C ALA A 47 -13.43 -2.80 16.95
N LEU A 48 -12.29 -2.24 17.42
CA LEU A 48 -11.80 -2.34 18.79
C LEU A 48 -11.90 -0.97 19.49
N PRO A 49 -13.07 -0.61 20.03
CA PRO A 49 -13.29 0.72 20.62
C PRO A 49 -12.34 1.04 21.79
N ASP A 50 -11.90 0.02 22.53
CA ASP A 50 -11.01 0.19 23.69
C ASP A 50 -9.54 0.44 23.32
N GLN A 51 -9.20 0.33 22.03
CA GLN A 51 -7.81 0.28 21.55
C GLN A 51 -7.47 1.40 20.57
N LEU A 52 -8.00 2.60 20.83
CA LEU A 52 -7.71 3.80 20.05
C LEU A 52 -6.20 4.13 19.96
N TRP A 53 -5.39 3.62 20.87
CA TRP A 53 -3.93 3.76 20.84
C TRP A 53 -3.27 3.04 19.65
N LEU A 54 -3.95 2.11 18.97
CA LEU A 54 -3.46 1.44 17.77
C LEU A 54 -3.47 2.35 16.53
N TRP A 55 -4.36 3.34 16.49
CA TRP A 55 -4.45 4.31 15.39
C TRP A 55 -3.15 5.06 15.10
N PRO A 56 -2.47 5.69 16.09
CA PRO A 56 -1.20 6.35 15.83
C PRO A 56 -0.14 5.39 15.30
N LEU A 57 -0.10 4.12 15.75
CA LEU A 57 0.83 3.12 15.20
C LEU A 57 0.56 2.83 13.73
N VAL A 58 -0.71 2.66 13.34
CA VAL A 58 -1.10 2.42 11.94
C VAL A 58 -0.86 3.64 11.07
N LEU A 59 -1.14 4.85 11.57
CA LEU A 59 -0.87 6.10 10.86
C LEU A 59 0.63 6.32 10.66
N VAL A 60 1.45 6.15 11.70
CA VAL A 60 2.90 6.27 11.60
C VAL A 60 3.45 5.18 10.68
N GLY A 61 3.01 3.93 10.83
CA GLY A 61 3.45 2.81 10.00
C GLY A 61 3.15 3.00 8.52
N SER A 62 1.91 3.40 8.19
CA SER A 62 1.51 3.70 6.81
C SER A 62 2.25 4.91 6.24
N TRP A 63 2.42 5.97 7.02
CA TRP A 63 3.19 7.15 6.63
C TRP A 63 4.64 6.81 6.30
N VAL A 64 5.31 6.07 7.19
CA VAL A 64 6.69 5.63 6.99
C VAL A 64 6.82 4.72 5.76
N GLN A 65 5.85 3.84 5.49
CA GLN A 65 5.83 3.04 4.26
C GLN A 65 5.75 3.90 2.99
N VAL A 66 4.94 4.97 2.98
CA VAL A 66 4.84 5.91 1.85
C VAL A 66 6.17 6.65 1.63
N TRP A 67 6.83 7.05 2.72
CA TRP A 67 8.14 7.70 2.68
C TRP A 67 9.25 6.76 2.21
N GLU A 68 9.29 5.52 2.70
CA GLU A 68 10.26 4.50 2.26
C GLU A 68 10.18 4.27 0.74
N LEU A 69 8.96 4.22 0.20
CA LEU A 69 8.71 3.96 -1.22
C LEU A 69 9.00 5.15 -2.12
N THR A 70 9.34 6.30 -1.55
CA THR A 70 9.77 7.47 -2.31
C THR A 70 11.21 7.82 -2.02
N PRO A 71 12.18 7.18 -2.72
CA PRO A 71 13.60 7.44 -2.49
C PRO A 71 13.93 8.93 -2.58
N PRO A 72 14.91 9.38 -1.80
CA PRO A 72 15.41 10.75 -1.85
C PRO A 72 15.83 11.14 -3.28
N THR A 73 15.51 12.36 -3.69
CA THR A 73 15.86 12.92 -5.02
C THR A 73 17.37 12.79 -5.25
N GLN A 74 17.82 12.60 -6.50
CA GLN A 74 19.24 12.35 -6.82
C GLN A 74 20.25 13.35 -6.24
N GLU A 75 19.82 14.57 -5.90
CA GLU A 75 20.65 15.57 -5.20
C GLU A 75 21.11 15.13 -3.78
N GLN A 76 20.37 14.23 -3.13
CA GLN A 76 20.77 13.64 -1.84
C GLN A 76 21.69 12.41 -2.00
N LYS A 77 21.85 11.88 -3.23
CA LYS A 77 22.76 10.75 -3.52
C LYS A 77 24.23 11.18 -3.66
N THR A 78 24.51 12.46 -3.96
CA THR A 78 25.85 12.94 -4.34
C THR A 78 26.71 13.48 -3.19
N GLY A 79 26.33 13.25 -1.93
CA GLY A 79 27.26 13.35 -0.80
C GLY A 79 27.22 14.69 -0.06
N LYS A 80 26.69 14.63 1.16
CA LYS A 80 27.12 15.44 2.31
C LYS A 80 26.43 15.09 3.64
N ILE A 81 25.46 14.17 3.64
CA ILE A 81 24.79 13.72 4.87
C ILE A 81 25.28 12.32 5.20
N GLY A 82 26.42 12.24 5.90
CA GLY A 82 27.06 11.00 6.36
C GLY A 82 26.24 10.17 7.37
N GLY A 83 25.00 10.55 7.69
CA GLY A 83 24.10 9.83 8.60
C GLY A 83 22.98 9.03 7.92
N SER A 84 22.87 9.04 6.59
CA SER A 84 21.64 8.60 5.90
C SER A 84 21.55 7.09 5.57
N PHE A 85 22.66 6.33 5.65
CA PHE A 85 22.66 4.93 5.19
C PHE A 85 21.98 3.96 6.18
N LEU A 86 22.08 4.22 7.50
CA LEU A 86 21.43 3.42 8.54
C LEU A 86 20.00 3.87 8.86
N TRP A 87 19.65 5.11 8.54
CA TRP A 87 18.33 5.67 8.84
C TRP A 87 17.21 5.07 7.99
N LEU A 88 17.47 4.80 6.70
CA LEU A 88 16.49 4.16 5.80
C LEU A 88 16.09 2.74 6.23
N PRO A 89 17.03 1.80 6.50
CA PRO A 89 16.65 0.47 6.96
C PRO A 89 15.96 0.50 8.33
N PHE A 90 16.35 1.42 9.22
CA PHE A 90 15.67 1.61 10.50
C PHE A 90 14.22 2.09 10.34
N LEU A 91 13.98 3.13 9.53
CA LEU A 91 12.63 3.59 9.19
C LEU A 91 11.78 2.47 8.59
N ARG A 92 12.35 1.69 7.67
CA ARG A 92 11.68 0.54 7.06
C ARG A 92 11.26 -0.49 8.12
N LEU A 93 12.15 -0.81 9.05
CA LEU A 93 11.85 -1.73 10.15
C LEU A 93 10.76 -1.16 11.06
N LEU A 94 10.84 0.12 11.38
CA LEU A 94 9.90 0.81 12.25
C LEU A 94 8.51 0.92 11.61
N GLY A 95 8.42 1.24 10.32
CA GLY A 95 7.16 1.37 9.60
C GLY A 95 6.45 0.03 9.38
N ILE A 96 7.18 -1.03 9.04
CA ILE A 96 6.61 -2.38 8.89
C ILE A 96 6.30 -2.96 10.26
N GLY A 97 7.21 -2.80 11.22
CA GLY A 97 7.09 -3.31 12.57
C GLY A 97 5.87 -2.71 13.29
N SER A 98 5.74 -1.38 13.31
CA SER A 98 4.58 -0.70 13.92
C SER A 98 3.26 -1.11 13.27
N PHE A 99 3.19 -1.15 11.94
CA PHE A 99 1.98 -1.53 11.22
C PHE A 99 1.61 -3.00 11.47
N THR A 100 2.59 -3.90 11.43
CA THR A 100 2.38 -5.34 11.67
C THR A 100 2.01 -5.61 13.12
N LEU A 101 2.66 -4.93 14.06
CA LEU A 101 2.36 -5.04 15.49
C LEU A 101 0.94 -4.57 15.77
N ALA A 102 0.54 -3.42 15.25
CA ALA A 102 -0.81 -2.90 15.46
C ALA A 102 -1.87 -3.86 14.92
N LEU A 103 -1.63 -4.42 13.73
CA LEU A 103 -2.56 -5.36 13.11
C LEU A 103 -2.59 -6.72 13.83
N ALA A 104 -1.43 -7.20 14.32
CA ALA A 104 -1.35 -8.42 15.11
C ALA A 104 -2.12 -8.26 16.42
N VAL A 105 -1.92 -7.15 17.13
CA VAL A 105 -2.68 -6.85 18.37
C VAL A 105 -4.17 -6.81 18.05
N ALA A 106 -4.58 -6.04 17.04
CA ALA A 106 -5.99 -5.92 16.68
C ALA A 106 -6.64 -7.28 16.34
N LEU A 107 -6.01 -8.06 15.45
CA LEU A 107 -6.54 -9.36 15.04
C LEU A 107 -6.60 -10.36 16.21
N ASN A 108 -5.60 -10.35 17.09
CA ASN A 108 -5.61 -11.22 18.27
C ASN A 108 -6.76 -10.86 19.21
N TYR A 109 -7.02 -9.57 19.44
CA TYR A 109 -8.14 -9.16 20.29
C TYR A 109 -9.51 -9.52 19.69
N LEU A 110 -9.68 -9.34 18.38
CA LEU A 110 -10.88 -9.82 17.66
C LEU A 110 -11.08 -11.33 17.78
N GLY A 111 -9.98 -12.11 17.85
CA GLY A 111 -10.03 -13.55 18.05
C GLY A 111 -10.32 -13.97 19.49
N THR A 112 -10.02 -13.10 20.46
CA THR A 112 -10.14 -13.45 21.88
C THR A 112 -11.56 -13.38 22.44
N ASP A 113 -12.49 -12.70 21.77
CA ASP A 113 -13.90 -12.61 22.19
C ASP A 113 -14.66 -13.96 22.11
N GLN A 114 -14.05 -15.00 21.53
CA GLN A 114 -14.66 -16.34 21.37
C GLN A 114 -14.02 -17.41 22.27
N LEU A 115 -13.28 -17.01 23.31
CA LEU A 115 -12.39 -17.92 24.05
C LEU A 115 -12.99 -18.68 25.24
N ASP A 116 -14.29 -18.59 25.48
CA ASP A 116 -14.90 -19.12 26.71
C ASP A 116 -14.76 -20.65 26.92
N ASP A 117 -14.37 -21.43 25.91
CA ASP A 117 -14.23 -22.90 26.02
C ASP A 117 -13.03 -23.51 25.26
N ILE A 118 -11.95 -22.74 25.06
CA ILE A 118 -10.84 -23.16 24.18
C ILE A 118 -9.65 -23.71 24.96
N THR A 119 -9.16 -24.90 24.57
CA THR A 119 -7.94 -25.50 25.12
C THR A 119 -6.71 -24.63 24.84
N LEU A 120 -5.72 -24.65 25.75
CA LEU A 120 -4.50 -23.84 25.66
C LEU A 120 -3.73 -24.04 24.34
N ALA A 121 -3.76 -25.25 23.77
CA ALA A 121 -3.15 -25.54 22.47
C ALA A 121 -3.87 -24.84 21.30
N SER A 122 -5.22 -24.78 21.33
CA SER A 122 -6.01 -24.09 20.31
C SER A 122 -5.86 -22.57 20.41
N LEU A 123 -5.76 -22.03 21.63
CA LEU A 123 -5.42 -20.62 21.87
C LEU A 123 -4.09 -20.25 21.19
N ILE A 124 -3.02 -21.02 21.45
CA ILE A 124 -1.70 -20.78 20.84
C ILE A 124 -1.80 -20.84 19.31
N GLY A 125 -2.53 -21.83 18.78
CA GLY A 125 -2.76 -21.97 17.33
C GLY A 125 -3.46 -20.76 16.72
N GLN A 126 -4.52 -20.25 17.36
CA GLN A 126 -5.23 -19.05 16.90
C GLN A 126 -4.34 -17.81 16.95
N ILE A 127 -3.59 -17.61 18.03
CA ILE A 127 -2.68 -16.47 18.19
C ILE A 127 -1.63 -16.47 17.07
N LEU A 128 -1.03 -17.64 16.81
CA LEU A 128 -0.04 -17.80 15.73
C LEU A 128 -0.67 -17.55 14.36
N ALA A 129 -1.87 -18.09 14.11
CA ALA A 129 -2.57 -17.92 12.83
C ALA A 129 -2.93 -16.45 12.57
N LEU A 130 -3.48 -15.74 13.55
CA LEU A 130 -3.86 -14.32 13.46
C LEU A 130 -2.63 -13.42 13.32
N SER A 131 -1.55 -13.73 14.04
CA SER A 131 -0.26 -13.03 13.91
C SER A 131 0.36 -13.25 12.52
N LEU A 132 0.29 -14.47 11.99
CA LEU A 132 0.75 -14.77 10.63
C LEU A 132 -0.10 -14.03 9.58
N LEU A 133 -1.42 -13.98 9.79
CA LEU A 133 -2.33 -13.22 8.94
C LEU A 133 -1.98 -11.72 8.95
N ALA A 134 -1.66 -11.16 10.11
CA ALA A 134 -1.22 -9.77 10.23
C ALA A 134 0.05 -9.51 9.42
N VAL A 135 1.05 -10.40 9.53
CA VAL A 135 2.30 -10.32 8.76
C VAL A 135 2.02 -10.40 7.25
N LEU A 136 1.17 -11.33 6.83
CA LEU A 136 0.80 -11.49 5.42
C LEU A 136 0.08 -10.26 4.87
N LEU A 137 -0.84 -9.67 5.64
CA LEU A 137 -1.58 -8.47 5.23
C LEU A 137 -0.66 -7.24 5.16
N ALA A 138 0.24 -7.07 6.13
CA ALA A 138 1.27 -6.03 6.10
C ALA A 138 2.20 -6.18 4.89
N LEU A 139 2.62 -7.41 4.59
CA LEU A 139 3.46 -7.71 3.42
C LEU A 139 2.71 -7.44 2.11
N ALA A 140 1.44 -7.82 2.03
CA ALA A 140 0.57 -7.56 0.88
C ALA A 140 0.37 -6.05 0.67
N CYS A 141 0.06 -5.30 1.74
CA CYS A 141 -0.06 -3.85 1.73
C CYS A 141 1.21 -3.20 1.19
N ARG A 142 2.37 -3.64 1.70
CA ARG A 142 3.66 -3.13 1.26
C ARG A 142 3.95 -3.44 -0.19
N ARG A 143 3.78 -4.70 -0.63
CA ARG A 143 4.06 -5.12 -2.02
C ARG A 143 3.16 -4.39 -3.01
N THR A 144 1.89 -4.22 -2.69
CA THR A 144 0.92 -3.52 -3.54
C THR A 144 1.25 -2.03 -3.62
N THR A 145 1.52 -1.38 -2.49
CA THR A 145 1.95 0.02 -2.43
C THR A 145 3.27 0.22 -3.20
N ALA A 146 4.23 -0.69 -3.07
CA ALA A 146 5.49 -0.65 -3.82
C ALA A 146 5.27 -0.80 -5.34
N THR A 147 4.38 -1.69 -5.75
CA THR A 147 4.05 -1.91 -7.16
C THR A 147 3.32 -0.71 -7.74
N LEU A 148 2.44 -0.08 -6.95
CA LEU A 148 1.75 1.15 -7.30
C LEU A 148 2.73 2.32 -7.43
N ALA A 149 3.67 2.46 -6.49
CA ALA A 149 4.73 3.47 -6.53
C ALA A 149 5.60 3.37 -7.79
N LYS A 150 6.05 2.16 -8.15
CA LYS A 150 6.81 1.91 -9.39
C LYS A 150 6.03 2.29 -10.66
N ARG A 151 4.73 2.05 -10.68
CA ARG A 151 3.88 2.42 -11.84
C ARG A 151 3.58 3.92 -11.91
N LEU A 152 3.52 4.59 -10.76
CA LEU A 152 3.39 6.04 -10.66
C LEU A 152 4.68 6.76 -11.08
N GLU A 153 5.84 6.20 -10.76
CA GLU A 153 7.17 6.72 -11.16
C GLU A 153 7.31 6.91 -12.67
N GLN A 154 6.70 6.04 -13.47
CA GLN A 154 6.72 6.14 -14.93
C GLN A 154 5.97 7.36 -15.49
N ARG A 155 5.21 8.11 -14.67
CA ARG A 155 4.36 9.23 -15.14
C ARG A 155 4.40 10.48 -14.27
N LEU A 156 4.75 10.38 -13.00
CA LEU A 156 4.71 11.49 -12.05
C LEU A 156 6.10 11.75 -11.47
N LYS A 157 6.43 13.03 -11.34
CA LYS A 157 7.61 13.48 -10.57
C LYS A 157 7.41 13.15 -9.08
N LEU A 158 8.50 13.19 -8.31
CA LEU A 158 8.52 12.78 -6.89
C LEU A 158 7.45 13.42 -5.98
N PRO A 159 7.21 14.75 -5.99
CA PRO A 159 6.24 15.36 -5.07
C PRO A 159 4.79 14.86 -5.25
N PRO A 160 4.20 14.84 -6.46
CA PRO A 160 2.84 14.33 -6.64
C PRO A 160 2.71 12.82 -6.38
N ARG A 161 3.80 12.04 -6.51
CA ARG A 161 3.80 10.60 -6.17
C ARG A 161 3.54 10.37 -4.68
N ARG A 162 4.24 11.10 -3.80
CA ARG A 162 4.06 10.99 -2.34
C ARG A 162 2.64 11.34 -1.93
N VAL A 163 2.14 12.46 -2.45
CA VAL A 163 0.78 12.93 -2.16
C VAL A 163 -0.25 11.88 -2.60
N THR A 164 -0.12 11.32 -3.81
CA THR A 164 -1.09 10.31 -4.31
C THR A 164 -1.09 9.03 -3.47
N LEU A 165 0.08 8.52 -3.08
CA LEU A 165 0.17 7.32 -2.25
C LEU A 165 -0.34 7.59 -0.82
N GLY A 166 0.01 8.75 -0.25
CA GLY A 166 -0.47 9.17 1.06
C GLY A 166 -1.98 9.37 1.09
N THR A 167 -2.58 9.99 0.06
CA THR A 167 -4.03 10.17 0.00
C THR A 167 -4.76 8.84 -0.14
N ILE A 168 -4.24 7.89 -0.93
CA ILE A 168 -4.85 6.54 -1.02
C ILE A 168 -4.80 5.83 0.33
N ALA A 169 -3.67 5.88 1.04
CA ALA A 169 -3.52 5.26 2.35
C ALA A 169 -4.46 5.91 3.38
N LEU A 170 -4.46 7.24 3.47
CA LEU A 170 -5.31 7.99 4.40
C LEU A 170 -6.79 7.83 4.09
N LEU A 171 -7.20 7.89 2.82
CA LEU A 171 -8.59 7.66 2.42
C LEU A 171 -9.03 6.24 2.75
N GLY A 172 -8.19 5.24 2.45
CA GLY A 172 -8.50 3.86 2.79
C GLY A 172 -8.69 3.68 4.29
N LEU A 173 -7.75 4.17 5.10
CA LEU A 173 -7.84 4.11 6.56
C LEU A 173 -9.05 4.87 7.09
N ALA A 174 -9.34 6.07 6.58
CA ALA A 174 -10.49 6.86 7.01
C ALA A 174 -11.82 6.19 6.66
N ILE A 175 -11.97 5.67 5.44
CA ILE A 175 -13.17 4.94 5.02
C ILE A 175 -13.35 3.67 5.85
N GLY A 176 -12.28 2.90 6.03
CA GLY A 176 -12.28 1.71 6.86
C GLY A 176 -12.62 2.00 8.30
N GLY A 177 -12.02 3.05 8.87
CA GLY A 177 -12.25 3.45 10.25
C GLY A 177 -13.65 3.97 10.49
N LEU A 178 -14.19 4.80 9.59
CA LEU A 178 -15.59 5.22 9.66
C LEU A 178 -16.54 4.03 9.54
N ALA A 179 -16.28 3.09 8.64
CA ALA A 179 -17.09 1.88 8.52
C ALA A 179 -17.03 1.05 9.81
N GLY A 180 -15.84 0.84 10.38
CA GLY A 180 -15.67 0.11 11.64
C GLY A 180 -16.34 0.82 12.82
N ALA A 181 -16.29 2.14 12.89
CA ALA A 181 -16.94 2.91 13.96
C ALA A 181 -18.48 2.85 13.92
N VAL A 182 -19.06 2.62 12.74
CA VAL A 182 -20.52 2.54 12.56
C VAL A 182 -21.03 1.10 12.65
N THR A 183 -20.14 0.11 12.55
CA THR A 183 -20.50 -1.32 12.64
C THR A 183 -20.26 -1.76 14.09
N PRO A 184 -21.33 -1.98 14.90
CA PRO A 184 -21.19 -2.37 16.30
C PRO A 184 -20.58 -3.76 16.48
#